data_AF-A0AAU2Q4I6-F1
#
_entry.id   AF-A0AAU2Q4I6-F1
#
_cell.length_a   1.000
_cell.length_b   1.000
_cell.length_c   1.000
_cell.angle_alpha   90.00
_cell.angle_beta   90.00
_cell.angle_gamma   90.00
#
_symmetry.space_group_name_H-M   'P 1'
#
loop_
_entity.id
_entity.type
_entity.pdbx_description
1 polymer ?
#
loop_
_entity_poly.entity_id
_entity_poly.type
_entity_poly.pdbx_seq_one_letter_code
_entity_poly.pdbx_strand_id
1 'polypeptide(L)'
;MKDRYSGADFPAGPQTLDGRQSLAFVRQRHGLDMGDLDRTKRQQAFLAGATKKLNSAGTFIDPAKLIKLIDAAKRDVVTDEGWDLLAFLKQAKNLSGGRVHFTTLPVEGFGRNHGEDINVVDDMKIKRLIAEQIGPKPSAGPGAPSSPPSSPEAAPPPSSPPSPSPSKDGGGIPCVD
;
A
#
# COMPACT_ATOMS: atom_id res chain seq x y z
N MET A 1 5.33 19.89 -11.42
CA MET A 1 5.51 19.02 -12.61
C MET A 1 4.25 19.09 -13.46
N LYS A 2 4.37 19.23 -14.79
CA LYS A 2 3.21 19.45 -15.68
C LYS A 2 3.16 18.44 -16.83
N ASP A 3 2.05 17.72 -16.95
CA ASP A 3 1.78 16.78 -18.04
C ASP A 3 0.50 17.18 -18.78
N ARG A 4 0.64 17.65 -20.03
CA ARG A 4 -0.49 18.10 -20.86
C ARG A 4 -1.43 16.97 -21.28
N TYR A 5 -0.96 15.73 -21.27
CA TYR A 5 -1.76 14.58 -21.71
C TYR A 5 -2.77 14.14 -20.64
N SER A 6 -2.36 14.19 -19.37
CA SER A 6 -3.22 13.87 -18.22
C SER A 6 -3.91 15.09 -17.62
N GLY A 7 -3.39 16.29 -17.86
CA GLY A 7 -3.80 17.52 -17.17
C GLY A 7 -3.18 17.66 -15.78
N ALA A 8 -2.21 16.81 -15.42
CA ALA A 8 -1.51 16.90 -14.14
C ALA A 8 -0.65 18.17 -14.09
N ASP A 9 -0.86 18.99 -13.08
CA ASP A 9 -0.05 20.17 -12.79
C ASP A 9 -0.02 20.35 -11.28
N PHE A 10 0.98 19.74 -10.64
CA PHE A 10 1.08 19.66 -9.19
C PHE A 10 2.42 20.24 -8.71
N PRO A 11 2.44 21.15 -7.73
CA PRO A 11 3.65 21.50 -7.01
C PRO A 11 4.17 20.30 -6.19
N ALA A 12 5.38 20.39 -5.67
CA ALA A 12 5.88 19.40 -4.73
C ALA A 12 5.17 19.54 -3.36
N GLY A 13 5.06 18.42 -2.64
CA GLY A 13 4.55 18.39 -1.27
C GLY A 13 3.07 18.00 -1.11
N PRO A 14 2.58 17.90 0.14
CA PRO A 14 1.25 17.39 0.46
C PRO A 14 0.13 18.24 -0.12
N GLN A 15 -0.83 17.60 -0.77
CA GLN A 15 -1.96 18.27 -1.41
C GLN A 15 -3.26 17.52 -1.17
N THR A 16 -4.37 18.27 -1.18
CA THR A 16 -5.71 17.70 -1.24
C THR A 16 -6.22 17.87 -2.66
N LEU A 17 -6.54 16.76 -3.31
CA LEU A 17 -6.99 16.74 -4.70
C LEU A 17 -8.49 16.48 -4.75
N ASP A 18 -9.19 17.16 -5.65
CA ASP A 18 -10.56 16.80 -6.02
C ASP A 18 -10.58 15.55 -6.94
N GLY A 19 -11.76 15.11 -7.36
CA GLY A 19 -11.89 13.92 -8.21
C GLY A 19 -11.20 14.05 -9.58
N ARG A 20 -11.26 15.22 -10.22
CA ARG A 20 -10.63 15.45 -11.53
C ARG A 20 -9.12 15.54 -11.40
N GLN A 21 -8.63 16.23 -10.36
CA GLN A 21 -7.21 16.33 -10.04
C GLN A 21 -6.64 14.95 -9.66
N SER A 22 -7.39 14.16 -8.87
CA SER A 22 -6.99 12.79 -8.54
C SER A 22 -6.87 11.93 -9.78
N LEU A 23 -7.81 12.05 -10.73
CA LEU A 23 -7.75 11.33 -12.00
C LEU A 23 -6.54 11.75 -12.85
N ALA A 24 -6.26 13.05 -12.95
CA ALA A 24 -5.07 13.56 -13.62
C ALA A 24 -3.79 13.02 -12.97
N PHE A 25 -3.71 13.03 -11.64
CA PHE A 25 -2.57 12.53 -10.87
C PHE A 25 -2.26 11.05 -11.14
N VAL A 26 -3.26 10.16 -11.15
CA VAL A 26 -3.04 8.72 -11.39
C VAL A 26 -2.81 8.38 -12.86
N ARG A 27 -3.27 9.22 -13.79
CA ARG A 27 -3.13 9.03 -15.24
C ARG A 27 -1.84 9.61 -15.81
N GLN A 28 -1.07 10.34 -15.01
CA GLN A 28 0.19 10.89 -15.47
C GLN A 28 1.15 9.77 -15.92
N ARG A 29 1.68 9.89 -17.13
CA ARG A 29 2.66 8.95 -17.70
C ARG A 29 3.97 9.64 -18.07
N HIS A 30 3.93 10.94 -18.34
CA HIS A 30 5.08 11.68 -18.85
C HIS A 30 5.82 12.42 -17.75
N GLY A 31 7.14 12.57 -17.97
CA GLY A 31 8.09 13.18 -17.04
C GLY A 31 8.43 12.31 -15.82
N LEU A 32 7.96 11.06 -15.78
CA LEU A 32 8.25 10.13 -14.71
C LEU A 32 9.55 9.38 -15.03
N ASP A 33 10.56 9.49 -14.17
CA ASP A 33 11.91 8.96 -14.40
C ASP A 33 11.92 7.44 -14.57
N MET A 34 11.13 6.72 -13.75
CA MET A 34 10.95 5.27 -13.84
C MET A 34 9.66 4.87 -14.57
N GLY A 35 9.07 5.79 -15.34
CA GLY A 35 7.90 5.55 -16.18
C GLY A 35 6.73 4.90 -15.43
N ASP A 36 6.32 3.72 -15.88
CA ASP A 36 5.17 2.98 -15.35
C ASP A 36 5.33 2.57 -13.87
N LEU A 37 6.57 2.43 -13.37
CA LEU A 37 6.82 2.14 -11.96
C LEU A 37 6.50 3.33 -11.06
N ASP A 38 6.83 4.55 -11.49
CA ASP A 38 6.43 5.75 -10.75
C ASP A 38 4.94 6.01 -10.86
N ARG A 39 4.32 5.65 -12.00
CA ARG A 39 2.85 5.66 -12.09
C ARG A 39 2.24 4.67 -11.08
N THR A 40 2.85 3.52 -10.87
CA THR A 40 2.43 2.56 -9.83
C THR A 40 2.52 3.19 -8.43
N LYS A 41 3.60 3.90 -8.11
CA LYS A 41 3.71 4.64 -6.84
C LYS A 41 2.62 5.70 -6.68
N ARG A 42 2.27 6.44 -7.74
CA ARG A 42 1.15 7.40 -7.73
C ARG A 42 -0.19 6.73 -7.47
N GLN A 43 -0.45 5.57 -8.08
CA GLN A 43 -1.67 4.80 -7.82
C GLN A 43 -1.73 4.32 -6.37
N GLN A 44 -0.61 3.85 -5.81
CA GLN A 44 -0.51 3.48 -4.40
C GLN A 44 -0.77 4.67 -3.47
N ALA A 45 -0.20 5.84 -3.77
CA ALA A 45 -0.44 7.07 -3.00
C ALA A 45 -1.90 7.53 -3.08
N PHE A 46 -2.55 7.39 -4.24
CA PHE A 46 -3.98 7.66 -4.39
C PHE A 46 -4.83 6.72 -3.53
N LEU A 47 -4.57 5.40 -3.56
CA LEU A 47 -5.30 4.42 -2.74
C LEU A 47 -5.11 4.69 -1.23
N ALA A 48 -3.89 5.03 -0.82
CA ALA A 48 -3.60 5.44 0.55
C ALA A 48 -4.38 6.70 0.94
N GLY A 49 -4.39 7.71 0.06
CA GLY A 49 -5.11 8.96 0.27
C GLY A 49 -6.62 8.81 0.32
N ALA A 50 -7.19 8.03 -0.59
CA ALA A 50 -8.62 7.70 -0.61
C ALA A 50 -9.03 6.98 0.68
N THR A 51 -8.25 5.97 1.10
CA THR A 51 -8.50 5.24 2.36
C THR A 51 -8.42 6.17 3.57
N LYS A 52 -7.41 7.04 3.63
CA LYS A 52 -7.25 8.04 4.70
C LYS A 52 -8.42 9.02 4.73
N LYS A 53 -8.92 9.48 3.58
CA LYS A 53 -10.07 10.38 3.47
C LYS A 53 -11.38 9.72 3.90
N LEU A 54 -11.61 8.47 3.49
CA LEU A 54 -12.78 7.70 3.91
C LEU A 54 -12.77 7.49 5.42
N ASN A 55 -11.61 7.21 6.00
CA ASN A 55 -11.44 7.07 7.45
C ASN A 55 -11.68 8.38 8.19
N SER A 56 -11.05 9.48 7.78
CA SER A 56 -11.20 10.78 8.45
C SER A 56 -12.61 11.35 8.33
N ALA A 57 -13.35 10.99 7.28
CA ALA A 57 -14.78 11.30 7.13
C ALA A 57 -15.71 10.41 7.98
N GLY A 58 -15.17 9.42 8.69
CA GLY A 58 -15.92 8.46 9.50
C GLY A 58 -16.72 7.45 8.68
N THR A 59 -16.40 7.26 7.39
CA THR A 59 -17.22 6.44 6.47
C THR A 59 -17.35 5.00 6.93
N PHE A 60 -16.30 4.44 7.53
CA PHE A 60 -16.29 3.04 8.00
C PHE A 60 -17.02 2.79 9.33
N ILE A 61 -17.43 3.85 10.04
CA ILE A 61 -18.13 3.75 11.33
C ILE A 61 -19.55 4.31 11.28
N ASP A 62 -19.93 4.95 10.17
CA ASP A 62 -21.25 5.51 9.92
C ASP A 62 -21.99 4.61 8.91
N PRO A 63 -23.02 3.85 9.33
CA PRO A 63 -23.74 2.93 8.45
C PRO A 63 -24.36 3.61 7.21
N ALA A 64 -24.85 4.85 7.35
CA ALA A 64 -25.48 5.55 6.24
C ALA A 64 -24.45 5.98 5.19
N LYS A 65 -23.26 6.44 5.61
CA LYS A 65 -22.16 6.75 4.69
C LYS A 65 -21.60 5.48 4.03
N LEU A 66 -21.52 4.38 4.77
CA LEU A 66 -21.04 3.10 4.24
C LEU A 66 -21.95 2.58 3.13
N ILE A 67 -23.28 2.63 3.31
CA ILE A 67 -24.25 2.24 2.29
C ILE A 67 -24.10 3.12 1.04
N LYS A 68 -23.96 4.45 1.20
CA LYS A 68 -23.73 5.35 0.06
C LYS A 68 -22.45 5.03 -0.72
N LEU A 69 -21.39 4.60 -0.02
CA LEU A 69 -20.15 4.17 -0.67
C LEU A 69 -20.36 2.88 -1.48
N ILE A 70 -21.08 1.91 -0.92
CA ILE A 70 -21.45 0.66 -1.62
C ILE A 70 -22.27 0.96 -2.87
N ASP A 71 -23.26 1.84 -2.76
CA ASP A 71 -24.14 2.19 -3.87
C ASP A 71 -23.40 2.92 -4.99
N ALA A 72 -22.41 3.77 -4.64
CA ALA A 72 -21.52 4.38 -5.63
C ALA A 72 -20.65 3.31 -6.32
N ALA A 73 -20.01 2.43 -5.56
CA ALA A 73 -19.19 1.36 -6.12
C ALA A 73 -19.99 0.44 -7.06
N LYS A 74 -21.21 0.04 -6.70
CA LYS A 74 -22.07 -0.78 -7.57
C LYS A 74 -22.49 -0.10 -8.88
N ARG A 75 -22.56 1.23 -8.90
CA ARG A 75 -22.92 1.98 -10.12
C ARG A 75 -21.72 2.23 -11.02
N ASP A 76 -20.55 2.45 -10.42
CA ASP A 76 -19.39 3.01 -11.11
C ASP A 76 -18.23 1.99 -11.26
N VAL A 77 -18.33 0.80 -10.66
CA VAL A 77 -17.32 -0.27 -10.72
C VAL A 77 -17.97 -1.59 -11.11
N VAL A 78 -17.38 -2.27 -12.10
CA VAL A 78 -17.76 -3.63 -12.48
C VAL A 78 -17.08 -4.62 -11.54
N THR A 79 -17.86 -5.52 -10.94
CA THR A 79 -17.37 -6.53 -10.00
C THR A 79 -17.86 -7.91 -10.40
N ASP A 80 -17.19 -8.95 -9.93
CA ASP A 80 -17.65 -10.33 -10.11
C ASP A 80 -19.04 -10.53 -9.52
N GLU A 81 -19.82 -11.41 -10.17
CA GLU A 81 -21.13 -11.80 -9.69
C GLU A 81 -21.02 -12.46 -8.31
N GLY A 82 -21.87 -12.04 -7.37
CA GLY A 82 -21.87 -12.58 -6.01
C GLY A 82 -20.76 -12.07 -5.10
N TRP A 83 -19.93 -11.10 -5.51
CA TRP A 83 -18.93 -10.52 -4.61
C TRP A 83 -19.57 -9.79 -3.43
N ASP A 84 -19.24 -10.20 -2.20
CA ASP A 84 -19.71 -9.55 -0.98
C ASP A 84 -18.89 -8.27 -0.69
N LEU A 85 -19.33 -7.19 -1.33
CA LEU A 85 -18.75 -5.86 -1.17
C LEU A 85 -18.84 -5.34 0.27
N LEU A 86 -19.86 -5.74 1.03
CA LEU A 86 -20.01 -5.32 2.42
C LEU A 86 -18.98 -6.03 3.31
N ALA A 87 -18.76 -7.33 3.13
CA ALA A 87 -17.70 -8.06 3.81
C ALA A 87 -16.32 -7.50 3.46
N PHE A 88 -16.07 -7.21 2.18
CA PHE A 88 -14.85 -6.55 1.74
C PHE A 88 -14.63 -5.21 2.44
N LEU A 89 -15.62 -4.31 2.47
CA LEU A 89 -15.47 -3.00 3.10
C LEU A 89 -15.26 -3.08 4.62
N LYS A 90 -15.88 -4.06 5.28
CA LYS A 90 -15.61 -4.34 6.70
C LYS A 90 -14.17 -4.77 6.94
N GLN A 91 -13.58 -5.56 6.03
CA GLN A 91 -12.16 -5.90 6.07
C GLN A 91 -11.27 -4.70 5.72
N ALA A 92 -11.67 -3.89 4.74
CA ALA A 92 -10.96 -2.69 4.31
C ALA A 92 -10.85 -1.64 5.43
N LYS A 93 -11.78 -1.60 6.39
CA LYS A 93 -11.64 -0.80 7.60
C LYS A 93 -10.33 -1.10 8.35
N ASN A 94 -9.81 -2.33 8.31
CA ASN A 94 -8.53 -2.65 8.94
C ASN A 94 -7.33 -1.92 8.30
N LEU A 95 -7.46 -1.49 7.04
CA LEU A 95 -6.47 -0.65 6.35
C LEU A 95 -6.41 0.76 6.92
N SER A 96 -7.49 1.21 7.58
CA SER A 96 -7.58 2.56 8.14
C SER A 96 -6.75 2.77 9.40
N GLY A 97 -6.29 1.68 10.04
CA GLY A 97 -5.41 1.69 11.20
C GLY A 97 -3.92 1.95 10.90
N GLY A 98 -3.59 2.44 9.70
CA GLY A 98 -2.23 2.84 9.32
C GLY A 98 -1.28 1.71 8.91
N ARG A 99 -1.77 0.47 8.81
CA ARG A 99 -0.97 -0.72 8.45
C ARG A 99 -1.16 -1.11 6.98
N VAL A 100 -1.05 -0.14 6.06
CA VAL A 100 -1.10 -0.44 4.63
C VAL A 100 0.32 -0.51 4.11
N HIS A 101 0.72 -1.70 3.67
CA HIS A 101 1.96 -1.91 2.95
C HIS A 101 1.64 -2.13 1.48
N PHE A 102 2.18 -1.26 0.63
CA PHE A 102 2.15 -1.48 -0.80
C PHE A 102 3.44 -2.18 -1.22
N THR A 103 3.32 -3.18 -2.08
CA THR A 103 4.46 -3.86 -2.67
C THR A 103 4.25 -3.93 -4.17
N THR A 104 5.19 -3.36 -4.91
CA THR A 104 5.29 -3.58 -6.36
C THR A 104 6.15 -4.81 -6.58
N LEU A 105 5.72 -5.73 -7.45
CA LEU A 105 6.54 -6.89 -7.79
C LEU A 105 7.88 -6.43 -8.38
N PRO A 106 8.99 -7.06 -7.98
CA PRO A 106 10.32 -6.61 -8.39
C PRO A 106 10.53 -6.81 -9.89
N VAL A 107 11.17 -5.82 -10.51
CA VAL A 107 11.72 -5.94 -11.86
C VAL A 107 13.24 -5.95 -11.75
N GLU A 108 13.90 -6.80 -12.52
CA GLU A 108 15.37 -6.90 -12.58
C GLU A 108 15.96 -5.92 -13.61
N GLY A 109 15.13 -5.43 -14.52
CA GLY A 109 15.51 -4.42 -15.50
C GLY A 109 14.44 -4.22 -16.57
N PHE A 110 14.80 -3.43 -17.58
CA PHE A 110 13.96 -3.16 -18.74
C PHE A 110 14.60 -3.79 -19.98
N GLY A 111 13.78 -4.34 -20.87
CA GLY A 111 14.24 -5.02 -22.08
C GLY A 111 13.29 -4.86 -23.25
N ARG A 112 13.62 -5.53 -24.35
CA ARG A 112 12.76 -5.63 -25.54
C ARG A 112 12.56 -7.07 -25.95
N ASN A 113 11.35 -7.43 -26.34
CA ASN A 113 11.01 -8.73 -26.91
C ASN A 113 10.13 -8.51 -28.14
N HIS A 114 10.54 -9.04 -29.31
CA HIS A 114 9.84 -8.85 -30.59
C HIS A 114 9.46 -7.39 -30.93
N GLY A 115 10.30 -6.42 -30.52
CA GLY A 115 10.07 -5.00 -30.76
C GLY A 115 9.18 -4.30 -29.72
N GLU A 116 8.67 -5.03 -28.72
CA GLU A 116 7.88 -4.48 -27.61
C GLU A 116 8.74 -4.27 -26.37
N ASP A 117 8.43 -3.25 -25.58
CA ASP A 117 9.12 -2.97 -24.32
C ASP A 117 8.58 -3.90 -23.21
N ILE A 118 9.50 -4.55 -22.48
CA ILE A 118 9.18 -5.52 -21.42
C ILE A 118 9.88 -5.17 -20.11
N ASN A 119 9.27 -5.59 -19.00
CA ASN A 119 9.93 -5.67 -17.71
C ASN A 119 10.56 -7.06 -17.57
N VAL A 120 11.86 -7.11 -17.30
CA VAL A 120 12.55 -8.36 -16.98
C VAL A 120 12.28 -8.69 -15.52
N VAL A 121 11.87 -9.93 -15.25
CA VAL A 121 11.47 -10.38 -13.91
C VAL A 121 12.14 -11.71 -13.57
N ASP A 122 12.26 -11.98 -12.27
CA ASP A 122 12.63 -13.29 -11.74
C ASP A 122 11.39 -13.98 -11.15
N ASP A 123 10.91 -15.00 -11.85
CA ASP A 123 9.73 -15.78 -11.47
C ASP A 123 9.86 -16.45 -10.10
N MET A 124 11.06 -16.96 -9.74
CA MET A 124 11.27 -17.61 -8.45
C MET A 124 11.21 -16.60 -7.31
N LYS A 125 11.84 -15.44 -7.51
CA LYS A 125 11.81 -14.33 -6.55
C LYS A 125 10.39 -13.80 -6.35
N ILE A 126 9.62 -13.64 -7.43
CA ILE A 126 8.21 -13.23 -7.37
C ILE A 126 7.37 -14.25 -6.60
N LYS A 127 7.48 -15.55 -6.94
CA LYS A 127 6.72 -16.62 -6.26
C LYS A 127 7.03 -16.66 -4.77
N ARG A 128 8.31 -16.51 -4.40
CA ARG A 128 8.73 -16.44 -3.00
C ARG A 128 8.12 -15.25 -2.28
N LEU A 129 8.21 -14.06 -2.88
CA LEU A 129 7.64 -12.83 -2.30
C LEU A 129 6.13 -12.96 -2.08
N ILE A 130 5.40 -13.49 -3.06
CA ILE A 130 3.95 -13.71 -2.94
C ILE A 130 3.64 -14.70 -1.81
N ALA A 131 4.38 -15.82 -1.73
CA ALA A 131 4.19 -16.81 -0.67
C ALA A 131 4.47 -16.23 0.73
N GLU A 132 5.48 -15.38 0.88
CA GLU A 132 5.80 -14.71 2.14
C GLU A 132 4.73 -13.69 2.56
N GLN A 133 4.12 -12.98 1.60
CA GLN A 133 3.16 -11.91 1.88
C GLN A 133 1.72 -12.38 2.06
N ILE A 134 1.24 -13.26 1.18
CA ILE A 134 -0.17 -13.68 1.11
C ILE A 134 -0.35 -15.20 1.04
N GLY A 135 0.75 -15.96 1.08
CA GLY A 135 0.68 -17.41 1.13
C GLY A 135 0.04 -17.92 2.43
N PRO A 136 -0.34 -19.21 2.47
CA PRO A 136 -0.84 -19.84 3.68
C PRO A 136 0.19 -19.68 4.79
N LYS A 137 -0.17 -19.00 5.88
CA LYS A 137 0.68 -18.98 7.07
C LYS A 137 0.80 -20.43 7.56
N PRO A 138 2.01 -20.96 7.79
CA PRO A 138 2.17 -22.25 8.44
C PRO A 138 1.37 -22.22 9.73
N SER A 139 0.35 -23.06 9.83
CA SER A 139 -0.30 -23.30 11.12
C SER A 139 0.79 -23.81 12.03
N ALA A 140 1.08 -23.08 13.12
CA ALA A 140 1.86 -23.65 14.21
C ALA A 140 1.12 -24.92 14.64
N GLY A 141 1.65 -26.08 14.27
CA GLY A 141 1.12 -27.35 14.74
C GLY A 141 1.22 -27.38 16.27
N PRO A 142 0.26 -27.99 16.98
CA PRO A 142 0.40 -28.19 18.41
C PRO A 142 1.54 -29.18 18.64
N GLY A 143 2.75 -28.69 18.95
CA GLY A 143 3.86 -29.60 19.28
C GLY A 143 5.29 -29.11 19.06
N ALA A 144 5.59 -27.81 19.20
CA ALA A 144 6.98 -27.45 19.49
C ALA A 144 7.22 -27.63 21.00
N PRO A 145 8.11 -28.53 21.45
CA PRO A 145 8.42 -28.65 22.87
C PRO A 145 9.05 -27.33 23.34
N SER A 146 8.49 -26.78 24.40
CA SER A 146 9.07 -25.67 25.15
C SER A 146 10.48 -26.07 25.60
N SER A 147 11.48 -25.32 25.14
CA SER A 147 12.83 -25.40 25.70
C SER A 147 12.78 -25.27 27.23
N PRO A 148 13.51 -26.10 27.99
CA PRO A 148 13.53 -25.99 29.45
C PRO A 148 14.16 -24.66 29.88
N PRO A 149 13.81 -24.12 31.06
CA PRO A 149 14.35 -22.86 31.54
C PRO A 149 15.85 -23.01 31.80
N SER A 150 16.66 -22.19 31.14
CA SER A 150 18.06 -21.99 31.52
C SER A 150 18.11 -21.30 32.87
N SER A 151 18.72 -21.95 33.87
CA SER A 151 19.12 -21.33 35.13
C SER A 151 20.01 -20.09 34.87
N PRO A 152 19.96 -19.07 35.76
CA PRO A 152 20.53 -17.77 35.48
C PRO A 152 22.06 -17.78 35.59
N GLU A 153 22.75 -17.53 34.48
CA GLU A 153 24.16 -17.16 34.48
C GLU A 153 24.29 -15.64 34.70
N ALA A 154 25.24 -15.27 35.56
CA ALA A 154 25.38 -13.96 36.17
C ALA A 154 25.61 -12.82 35.15
N ALA A 155 24.98 -11.67 35.44
CA ALA A 155 25.06 -10.45 34.64
C ALA A 155 26.47 -9.81 34.68
N PRO A 156 26.99 -9.29 33.55
CA PRO A 156 28.07 -8.29 33.57
C PRO A 156 27.51 -6.89 33.89
N PRO A 157 28.34 -5.97 34.44
CA PRO A 157 27.92 -4.64 34.89
C PRO A 157 27.54 -3.69 33.73
N PRO A 158 26.77 -2.62 34.00
CA PRO A 158 26.13 -1.80 32.98
C PRO A 158 27.13 -0.87 32.27
N SER A 159 27.05 -0.83 30.94
CA SER A 159 27.62 0.23 30.11
C SER A 159 26.56 1.30 29.81
N SER A 160 26.97 2.56 29.87
CA SER A 160 26.18 3.81 29.82
C SER A 160 25.14 3.91 28.68
N PRO A 161 24.07 4.71 28.85
CA PRO A 161 22.97 4.81 27.89
C PRO A 161 23.32 5.67 26.66
N PRO A 162 22.91 5.27 25.44
CA PRO A 162 22.83 6.19 24.32
C PRO A 162 21.54 7.04 24.38
N SER A 163 21.69 8.32 24.04
CA SER A 163 20.63 9.34 23.95
C SER A 163 19.51 8.97 22.97
N PRO A 164 18.26 9.42 23.22
CA PRO A 164 17.10 9.08 22.40
C PRO A 164 17.14 9.79 21.04
N SER A 165 16.83 9.01 19.99
CA SER A 165 16.45 9.52 18.67
C SER A 165 15.13 10.30 18.73
N PRO A 166 14.96 11.39 17.98
CA PRO A 166 13.65 12.00 17.84
C PRO A 166 12.73 11.14 16.96
N SER A 167 11.66 10.66 17.60
CA SER A 167 10.46 10.13 16.96
C SER A 167 9.94 11.09 15.88
N LYS A 168 9.65 10.55 14.69
CA LYS A 168 8.71 11.19 13.77
C LYS A 168 7.44 10.37 13.73
N ASP A 169 6.53 10.74 14.63
CA ASP A 169 5.10 10.65 14.38
C ASP A 169 4.77 11.42 13.10
N GLY A 170 4.07 10.76 12.20
CA GLY A 170 3.64 11.41 10.96
C GLY A 170 3.13 10.40 9.96
N GLY A 171 1.90 9.93 10.14
CA GLY A 171 1.11 9.22 9.13
C GLY A 171 0.81 10.11 7.91
N GLY A 172 1.85 10.60 7.26
CA GLY A 172 1.83 11.26 5.97
C GLY A 172 1.69 10.19 4.90
N ILE A 173 0.75 10.40 3.98
CA ILE A 173 0.75 9.65 2.72
C ILE A 173 2.10 9.99 2.06
N PRO A 174 2.91 9.00 1.65
CA PRO A 174 4.20 9.30 1.05
C PRO A 174 3.99 10.20 -0.16
N CYS A 175 4.72 11.32 -0.18
CA CYS A 175 4.86 12.11 -1.39
C CYS A 175 5.43 11.21 -2.47
N VAL A 176 4.86 11.28 -3.67
CA VAL A 176 5.51 10.72 -4.85
C VAL A 176 6.22 11.90 -5.48
N ASP A 177 7.52 12.00 -5.24
CA ASP A 177 8.38 12.97 -5.90
C ASP A 177 8.33 12.76 -7.43
#